data_AF-G2EGC6-F1
#
_entry.id   AF-G2EGC6-F1
#
_cell.length_a   1.000
_cell.length_b   1.000
_cell.length_c   1.000
_cell.angle_alpha   90.00
_cell.angle_beta   90.00
_cell.angle_gamma   90.00
#
_symmetry.space_group_name_H-M   'P 1'
#
loop_
_entity.id
_entity.type
_entity.pdbx_description
1 polymer ?
#
loop_
_entity_poly.entity_id
_entity_poly.type
_entity_poly.pdbx_seq_one_letter_code
_entity_poly.pdbx_strand_id
1 'polypeptide(L)' 'MKNPAKEVVENMFAAFSSGDADKFVATVSDDTVWIYHGTQIIPKGRFEKKDGVRVFMKI' A
#
# COMPACT_ATOMS: atom_id res chain seq x y z
N MET A 1 -10.04 -10.83 -21.55
CA MET A 1 -8.64 -11.18 -21.20
C MET A 1 -8.49 -11.07 -19.70
N LYS A 2 -7.94 -12.09 -19.02
CA LYS A 2 -7.52 -11.93 -17.62
C LYS A 2 -6.35 -10.95 -17.59
N ASN A 3 -6.44 -9.88 -16.80
CA ASN A 3 -5.34 -8.95 -16.54
C ASN A 3 -4.89 -9.17 -15.09
N PRO A 4 -3.86 -9.99 -14.85
CA PRO A 4 -3.39 -10.30 -13.50
C PRO A 4 -3.00 -9.05 -12.71
N ALA A 5 -2.48 -8.01 -13.36
CA ALA A 5 -2.12 -6.77 -12.68
C ALA A 5 -3.36 -6.02 -12.18
N LYS A 6 -4.46 -6.04 -12.94
CA LYS A 6 -5.73 -5.45 -12.50
C LYS A 6 -6.26 -6.16 -11.24
N GLU A 7 -6.24 -7.49 -11.24
CA GLU A 7 -6.71 -8.31 -10.12
C GLU A 7 -5.89 -8.06 -8.84
N VAL A 8 -4.56 -7.91 -8.95
CA VAL A 8 -3.69 -7.52 -7.82
C VAL A 8 -4.11 -6.18 -7.23
N VAL A 9 -4.34 -5.17 -8.07
CA VAL A 9 -4.75 -3.83 -7.62
C VAL A 9 -6.14 -3.86 -6.97
N GLU A 10 -7.10 -4.60 -7.54
CA GLU A 10 -8.44 -4.77 -6.96
C GLU A 10 -8.37 -5.43 -5.57
N ASN A 11 -7.55 -6.46 -5.41
CA ASN A 11 -7.33 -7.12 -4.12
C ASN A 11 -6.68 -6.17 -3.09
N MET A 12 -5.73 -5.34 -3.51
CA MET A 12 -5.12 -4.31 -2.66
C MET A 12 -6.16 -3.31 -2.15
N PHE A 13 -7.03 -2.79 -3.02
CA PHE A 13 -8.08 -1.86 -2.62
C PHE A 13 -9.13 -2.50 -1.71
N ALA A 14 -9.50 -3.76 -1.97
CA ALA A 14 -10.42 -4.51 -1.11
C ALA A 14 -9.83 -4.76 0.29
N ALA A 15 -8.53 -5.06 0.38
CA ALA A 15 -7.83 -5.20 1.65
C ALA A 15 -7.78 -3.86 2.40
N PHE A 16 -7.43 -2.77 1.71
CA PHE A 16 -7.39 -1.42 2.28
C PHE A 16 -8.75 -0.98 2.85
N SER A 17 -9.83 -1.16 2.10
CA SER A 17 -11.18 -0.74 2.53
C SER A 17 -11.71 -1.52 3.73
N SER A 18 -11.16 -2.70 4.01
CA SER A 18 -11.50 -3.50 5.19
C SER A 18 -10.87 -3.01 6.49
N GLY A 19 -9.88 -2.10 6.43
CA GLY A 19 -9.11 -1.65 7.60
C GLY A 19 -8.15 -2.70 8.17
N ASP A 20 -8.03 -3.86 7.53
CA ASP A 20 -7.14 -4.94 7.94
C ASP A 20 -5.72 -4.71 7.40
N ALA A 21 -4.84 -4.21 8.28
CA ALA A 21 -3.46 -3.89 7.92
C ALA A 21 -2.65 -5.11 7.50
N ASP A 22 -2.92 -6.29 8.06
CA ASP A 22 -2.19 -7.50 7.70
C ASP A 22 -2.55 -7.97 6.30
N LYS A 23 -3.85 -7.92 5.94
CA LYS A 23 -4.29 -8.20 4.57
C LYS A 23 -3.71 -7.21 3.57
N PHE A 24 -3.68 -5.91 3.90
CA PHE A 24 -3.14 -4.90 3.00
C PHE A 24 -1.64 -5.11 2.75
N VAL A 25 -0.86 -5.33 3.81
CA VAL A 25 0.58 -5.62 3.74
C VAL A 25 0.87 -6.92 2.98
N ALA A 26 -0.03 -7.89 3.01
CA ALA A 26 0.11 -9.12 2.23
C ALA A 26 -0.03 -8.92 0.71
N THR A 27 -0.58 -7.79 0.25
CA THR A 27 -0.80 -7.52 -1.18
C THR A 27 0.44 -6.97 -1.92
N VAL A 28 1.52 -6.71 -1.20
CA VAL A 28 2.76 -6.13 -1.72
C VAL A 28 3.96 -7.05 -1.52
N SER A 29 5.00 -6.85 -2.34
CA SER A 29 6.27 -7.57 -2.20
C SER A 29 7.01 -7.18 -0.91
N ASP A 30 7.89 -8.08 -0.44
CA ASP A 30 8.70 -7.84 0.78
C ASP A 30 9.66 -6.65 0.62
N ASP A 31 10.08 -6.35 -0.60
CA ASP A 31 10.99 -5.28 -0.98
C ASP A 31 10.30 -4.01 -1.53
N THR A 32 8.98 -3.91 -1.33
CA THR A 32 8.18 -2.79 -1.85
C THR A 32 8.72 -1.42 -1.39
N VAL A 33 8.60 -0.41 -2.26
CA VAL A 33 8.99 0.98 -1.97
C VAL A 33 7.82 1.88 -2.34
N TRP A 34 7.29 2.59 -1.36
CA TRP A 34 6.18 3.51 -1.53
C TRP A 34 6.71 4.94 -1.41
N ILE A 35 6.39 5.76 -2.40
CA ILE A 35 6.81 7.16 -2.45
C ILE A 35 5.55 8.01 -2.40
N TYR A 36 5.31 8.64 -1.25
CA TYR A 36 4.27 9.65 -1.10
C TYR A 36 4.89 11.02 -1.39
N HIS A 37 4.45 11.66 -2.46
CA HIS A 37 4.99 12.95 -2.90
C HIS A 37 4.57 14.15 -2.03
N GLY A 38 3.75 13.92 -1.02
CA GLY A 38 3.23 14.97 -0.14
C GLY A 38 2.01 15.67 -0.74
N THR A 39 1.34 16.41 0.12
CA THR A 39 0.37 17.46 -0.23
C THR A 39 0.81 18.76 0.43
N GLN A 40 0.01 19.82 0.32
CA GLN A 40 0.25 21.04 1.10
C GLN A 40 0.12 20.80 2.62
N ILE A 41 -0.57 19.74 3.04
CA ILE A 41 -0.90 19.45 4.44
C ILE A 41 -0.01 18.33 4.99
N ILE A 42 0.18 17.25 4.22
CA ILE A 42 0.93 16.06 4.65
C ILE A 42 2.30 16.06 3.96
N PRO A 43 3.42 15.98 4.70
CA PRO A 43 4.75 16.00 4.11
C PRO A 43 5.01 14.77 3.23
N LYS A 44 5.96 14.91 2.30
CA LYS A 44 6.45 13.78 1.51
C LYS A 44 7.05 12.69 2.41
N GLY A 45 6.92 11.44 2.01
CA GLY A 45 7.41 10.28 2.74
C GLY A 45 7.86 9.16 1.82
N ARG A 46 8.80 8.35 2.30
CA ARG A 46 9.22 7.11 1.64
C ARG A 46 9.08 5.97 2.64
N PHE A 47 8.38 4.92 2.23
CA PHE A 47 8.07 3.78 3.09
C PHE A 47 8.60 2.52 2.43
N GLU A 48 9.54 1.86 3.10
CA GLU A 48 10.26 0.72 2.56
C GLU A 48 9.84 -0.56 3.26
N LYS A 49 9.76 -1.64 2.47
CA LYS A 49 9.38 -2.98 2.93
C LYS A 49 7.98 -2.99 3.56
N LYS A 50 7.57 -4.15 4.06
CA LYS A 50 6.28 -4.34 4.71
C LYS A 50 6.06 -3.45 5.94
N ASP A 51 7.12 -3.19 6.71
CA ASP A 51 7.04 -2.29 7.87
C ASP A 51 6.73 -0.84 7.46
N GLY A 52 7.31 -0.37 6.36
CA GLY A 52 6.97 0.94 5.80
C GLY A 52 5.50 1.04 5.42
N VAL A 53 4.94 0.01 4.80
CA VAL A 53 3.51 0.01 4.42
C VAL A 53 2.60 0.08 5.64
N ARG A 54 2.97 -0.55 6.76
CA ARG A 54 2.25 -0.42 8.04
C ARG A 54 2.29 1.00 8.61
N VAL A 55 3.37 1.74 8.39
CA VAL A 55 3.46 3.15 8.77
C VAL A 55 2.59 4.01 7.86
N PHE A 56 2.60 3.74 6.55
CA PHE A 56 1.77 4.47 5.57
C PHE A 56 0.27 4.40 5.91
N MET A 57 -0.23 3.25 6.36
CA MET A 57 -1.65 3.09 6.73
C MET A 57 -2.10 3.95 7.94
N LYS A 58 -1.16 4.57 8.66
CA LYS A 58 -1.45 5.42 9.83
C LYS A 58 -1.43 6.92 9.49
N ILE A 59 -1.14 7.28 8.24
CA ILE A 59 -1.13 8.65 7.72
C ILE A 59 -2.52 9.00 7.20
#